data_AF-A0A0R2CYT0-F1
#
_entry.id   AF-A0A0R2CYT0-F1
#
_cell.length_a   1.000
_cell.length_b   1.000
_cell.length_c   1.000
_cell.angle_alpha   90.00
_cell.angle_beta   90.00
_cell.angle_gamma   90.00
#
_symmetry.space_group_name_H-M   'P 1'
#
loop_
_entity.id
_entity.type
_entity.pdbx_description
1 polymer ?
#
loop_
_entity_poly.entity_id
_entity_poly.type
_entity_poly.pdbx_seq_one_letter_code
_entity_poly.pdbx_strand_id
1 'polypeptide(L)'
;MFLWGILMPLIGIGVGVILQWTKLPLAPVDWMTLSLLAAIDLLINANYHYQALGWLIVVIASIGILTALGLAWNQGEILYRRFFKLWWRLLFFPSLIVYIVLISVHFI
;
A
#
# COMPACT_ATOMS: atom_id res chain seq x y z
N MET A 1 4.27 -11.05 -16.33
CA MET A 1 4.16 -9.88 -15.42
C MET A 1 2.80 -9.82 -14.74
N PHE A 2 1.69 -9.98 -15.47
CA PHE A 2 0.34 -9.95 -14.89
C PHE A 2 0.09 -10.99 -13.76
N LEU A 3 0.49 -12.25 -13.96
CA LEU A 3 0.42 -13.30 -12.93
C LEU A 3 1.14 -12.91 -11.63
N TRP A 4 2.30 -12.27 -11.74
CA TRP A 4 3.06 -11.76 -10.57
C TRP A 4 2.31 -10.64 -9.85
N GLY A 5 1.59 -9.81 -10.61
CA GLY A 5 0.69 -8.80 -10.08
C GLY A 5 -0.47 -9.38 -9.24
N ILE A 6 -1.04 -10.50 -9.66
CA ILE A 6 -2.11 -11.19 -8.91
C ILE A 6 -1.54 -11.92 -7.68
N LEU A 7 -0.35 -12.52 -7.82
CA LEU A 7 0.28 -13.29 -6.75
C LEU A 7 0.89 -12.41 -5.64
N MET A 8 1.34 -11.19 -5.96
CA MET A 8 2.01 -10.30 -5.01
C MET A 8 1.21 -10.04 -3.73
N PRO A 9 -0.10 -9.73 -3.78
CA PRO A 9 -0.90 -9.54 -2.56
C PRO A 9 -1.05 -10.82 -1.75
N LEU A 10 -1.13 -11.99 -2.39
CA LEU A 10 -1.17 -13.29 -1.72
C LEU A 10 0.15 -13.58 -0.98
N ILE A 11 1.29 -13.26 -1.61
CA ILE A 11 2.60 -13.33 -0.98
C ILE A 11 2.66 -12.39 0.23
N GLY A 12 2.14 -11.16 0.10
CA GLY A 12 2.07 -10.21 1.22
C GLY A 12 1.24 -10.71 2.40
N ILE A 13 0.14 -11.42 2.16
CA ILE A 13 -0.64 -12.07 3.21
C ILE A 13 0.19 -13.17 3.87
N GLY A 14 0.83 -14.04 3.09
CA GLY A 14 1.68 -15.11 3.61
C GLY A 14 2.83 -14.59 4.48
N VAL A 15 3.54 -13.56 4.00
CA VAL A 15 4.60 -12.88 4.74
C VAL A 15 4.03 -12.22 6.01
N GLY A 16 2.89 -11.54 5.93
CA GLY A 16 2.23 -10.93 7.08
C GLY A 16 1.88 -11.94 8.17
N VAL A 17 1.39 -13.13 7.79
CA VAL A 17 1.07 -14.22 8.72
C VAL A 17 2.33 -14.79 9.36
N ILE A 18 3.40 -15.03 8.58
CA ILE A 18 4.68 -15.53 9.11
C ILE A 18 5.31 -14.51 10.06
N LEU A 19 5.24 -13.23 9.74
CA LEU A 19 5.83 -12.17 10.56
C LEU A 19 5.07 -11.90 11.87
N GLN A 20 3.79 -12.25 11.96
CA GLN A 20 3.08 -12.25 13.23
C GLN A 20 3.71 -13.23 14.24
N TRP A 21 4.33 -14.30 13.76
CA TRP A 21 4.97 -15.31 14.63
C TRP A 21 6.34 -14.83 15.16
N THR A 22 7.00 -13.90 14.46
CA THR A 22 8.33 -13.41 14.82
C THR A 22 8.32 -12.20 15.77
N LYS A 23 7.15 -11.80 16.30
CA LYS A 23 6.98 -10.65 17.23
C LYS A 23 7.53 -9.32 16.70
N LEU A 24 7.71 -9.17 15.39
CA LEU A 24 8.08 -7.89 14.79
C LEU A 24 6.95 -6.86 15.04
N PRO A 25 7.27 -5.59 15.38
CA PRO A 25 6.28 -4.58 15.74
C PRO A 25 5.51 -4.00 14.54
N LEU A 26 5.64 -4.59 13.36
CA LEU A 26 4.97 -4.15 12.14
C LEU A 26 3.59 -4.78 12.05
N ALA A 27 2.57 -3.97 11.74
CA ALA A 27 1.23 -4.51 11.59
C ALA A 27 1.16 -5.33 10.28
N PRO A 28 0.36 -6.40 10.23
CA PRO A 28 0.15 -7.17 9.00
C PRO A 28 -0.37 -6.31 7.84
N VAL A 29 -1.16 -5.28 8.18
CA VAL A 29 -1.70 -4.29 7.23
C VAL A 29 -0.58 -3.53 6.53
N ASP A 30 0.52 -3.22 7.22
CA ASP A 30 1.64 -2.46 6.67
C ASP A 30 2.32 -3.27 5.55
N TRP A 31 2.54 -4.57 5.80
CA TRP A 31 3.08 -5.52 4.81
C TRP A 31 2.14 -5.76 3.64
N MET A 32 0.84 -5.89 3.90
CA MET A 32 -0.15 -6.00 2.83
C MET A 32 -0.19 -4.74 1.96
N THR A 33 0.00 -3.57 2.55
CA THR A 33 -0.01 -2.30 1.80
C THR A 33 1.19 -2.23 0.87
N LEU A 34 2.38 -2.63 1.33
CA LEU A 34 3.58 -2.71 0.51
C LEU A 34 3.44 -3.70 -0.65
N SER A 35 2.89 -4.89 -0.38
CA SER A 35 2.65 -5.87 -1.44
C SER A 35 1.61 -5.41 -2.45
N LEU A 36 0.57 -4.68 -2.00
CA LEU A 36 -0.43 -4.05 -2.86
C LEU A 36 0.19 -2.98 -3.77
N LEU A 37 1.03 -2.10 -3.24
CA LEU A 37 1.72 -1.09 -4.04
C LEU A 37 2.62 -1.71 -5.11
N ALA A 38 3.38 -2.76 -4.73
CA ALA A 38 4.21 -3.49 -5.67
C ALA A 38 3.37 -4.21 -6.73
N ALA A 39 2.23 -4.79 -6.34
CA ALA A 39 1.29 -5.38 -7.27
C ALA A 39 0.76 -4.36 -8.27
N ILE A 40 0.37 -3.17 -7.82
CA ILE A 40 -0.13 -2.09 -8.68
C ILE A 40 0.92 -1.68 -9.72
N ASP A 41 2.18 -1.48 -9.34
CA ASP A 41 3.24 -1.15 -10.30
C ASP A 41 3.41 -2.24 -11.36
N LEU A 42 3.41 -3.51 -10.94
CA LEU A 42 3.48 -4.66 -11.84
C LEU A 42 2.26 -4.77 -12.76
N LEU A 43 1.05 -4.48 -12.26
CA LEU A 43 -0.17 -4.48 -13.06
C LEU A 43 -0.18 -3.33 -14.06
N ILE A 44 0.24 -2.12 -13.67
CA ILE A 44 0.30 -0.98 -14.59
C ILE A 44 1.31 -1.25 -15.70
N ASN A 45 2.48 -1.78 -15.35
CA ASN A 45 3.47 -2.16 -16.36
C ASN A 45 2.96 -3.29 -17.27
N ALA A 46 2.22 -4.26 -16.73
CA ALA A 46 1.63 -5.33 -17.54
C ALA A 46 0.50 -4.87 -18.47
N ASN A 47 -0.31 -3.89 -18.05
CA ASN A 47 -1.46 -3.39 -18.82
C ASN A 47 -1.09 -2.29 -19.81
N TYR A 48 -0.17 -1.41 -19.43
CA TYR A 48 0.08 -0.15 -20.14
C TYR A 48 1.56 0.03 -20.54
N HIS A 49 2.43 -0.95 -20.26
CA HIS A 49 3.88 -0.87 -20.51
C HIS A 49 4.55 0.39 -19.92
N TYR A 50 4.01 0.86 -18.80
CA TYR A 50 4.42 2.08 -18.14
C TYR A 50 4.91 1.79 -16.72
N GLN A 51 6.01 2.42 -16.31
CA GLN A 51 6.51 2.33 -14.93
C GLN A 51 5.82 3.38 -14.06
N ALA A 52 5.03 2.93 -13.08
CA ALA A 52 4.24 3.80 -12.22
C ALA A 52 4.92 4.14 -10.89
N LEU A 53 6.07 3.51 -10.61
CA LEU A 53 6.82 3.65 -9.35
C LEU A 53 7.01 5.13 -8.92
N GLY A 54 7.38 6.01 -9.85
CA GLY A 54 7.52 7.44 -9.56
C GLY A 54 6.21 8.09 -9.07
N TRP A 55 5.09 7.78 -9.74
CA TRP A 55 3.77 8.26 -9.32
C TRP A 55 3.32 7.66 -8.00
N LEU A 56 3.63 6.38 -7.75
CA LEU A 56 3.36 5.74 -6.48
C LEU A 56 4.10 6.42 -5.33
N ILE A 57 5.38 6.79 -5.52
CA ILE A 57 6.15 7.53 -4.50
C ILE A 57 5.48 8.87 -4.19
N VAL A 58 5.04 9.60 -5.22
CA VAL A 58 4.34 10.88 -5.02
C VAL A 58 3.07 10.67 -4.21
N VAL A 59 2.24 9.68 -4.55
CA VAL A 59 1.02 9.36 -3.80
C VAL A 59 1.34 8.97 -2.35
N ILE A 60 2.36 8.15 -2.14
CA ILE A 60 2.81 7.70 -0.82
C ILE A 60 3.20 8.90 0.05
N ALA A 61 4.02 9.80 -0.51
CA ALA A 61 4.46 11.02 0.16
C ALA A 61 3.31 11.99 0.42
N SER A 62 2.42 12.19 -0.54
CA SER A 62 1.24 13.06 -0.40
C SER A 62 0.31 12.59 0.71
N ILE A 63 0.01 11.29 0.79
CA ILE A 63 -0.78 10.72 1.90
C ILE A 63 -0.02 10.91 3.22
N GLY A 64 1.30 10.74 3.23
CA GLY A 64 2.15 11.04 4.39
C GLY A 64 1.99 12.47 4.89
N ILE A 65 2.10 13.45 4.01
CA ILE A 65 1.93 14.87 4.36
C ILE A 65 0.52 15.13 4.90
N LEU A 66 -0.52 14.64 4.22
CA LEU A 66 -1.90 14.82 4.65
C LEU A 66 -2.16 14.20 6.04
N THR A 67 -1.58 13.03 6.31
CA THR A 67 -1.69 12.39 7.62
C THR A 67 -0.97 13.17 8.71
N ALA A 68 0.20 13.75 8.41
CA ALA A 68 0.95 14.58 9.36
C ALA A 68 0.16 15.84 9.72
N LEU A 69 -0.38 16.53 8.70
CA LEU A 69 -1.21 17.72 8.89
C LEU A 69 -2.48 17.41 9.66
N GLY A 70 -3.18 16.31 9.33
CA GLY A 70 -4.40 15.90 10.03
C GLY A 70 -4.16 15.54 11.50
N LEU A 71 -3.00 14.95 11.83
CA LEU A 71 -2.62 14.67 13.21
C LEU A 71 -2.22 15.94 13.96
N ALA A 72 -1.40 16.80 13.35
CA ALA A 72 -1.00 18.08 13.93
C ALA A 72 -2.23 18.96 14.23
N TRP A 73 -3.21 19.00 13.33
CA TRP A 73 -4.45 19.76 13.52
C TRP A 73 -5.30 19.24 14.68
N ASN A 74 -5.43 17.91 14.80
CA ASN A 74 -6.34 17.32 15.79
C ASN A 74 -5.73 17.13 17.18
N GLN A 75 -4.41 16.93 17.28
CA GLN A 75 -3.75 16.55 18.53
C GLN A 75 -2.68 17.54 18.98
N GLY A 76 -2.32 18.52 18.15
CA GLY A 76 -1.24 19.48 18.43
C GLY A 76 0.17 18.87 18.35
N GLU A 77 0.29 17.54 18.39
CA GLU A 77 1.56 16.81 18.37
C GLU A 77 1.49 15.61 17.40
N ILE A 78 2.62 15.32 16.75
CA ILE A 78 2.74 14.17 15.85
C ILE A 78 3.20 12.96 16.67
N LEU A 79 2.24 12.19 17.18
CA LEU A 79 2.55 10.94 17.85
C LEU A 79 2.92 9.86 16.82
N TYR A 80 4.20 9.50 16.76
CA TYR A 80 4.77 8.60 15.75
C TYR A 80 3.95 7.30 15.54
N ARG A 81 3.55 6.65 16.64
CA ARG A 81 2.76 5.40 16.56
C ARG A 81 1.37 5.59 15.94
N ARG A 82 0.71 6.72 16.19
CA ARG A 82 -0.60 7.04 15.60
C ARG A 82 -0.44 7.46 14.15
N PHE A 83 0.60 8.23 13.84
CA PHE A 83 0.95 8.62 12.47
C PHE A 83 1.09 7.42 11.56
N PHE A 84 2.01 6.49 11.85
CA PHE A 84 2.23 5.33 10.99
C PHE A 84 0.97 4.48 10.83
N LYS A 85 0.24 4.24 11.94
CA LYS A 85 -0.99 3.46 11.89
C LYS A 85 -2.06 4.08 10.98
N LEU A 86 -2.20 5.41 11.00
CA LEU A 86 -3.20 6.13 10.22
C LEU A 86 -2.75 6.29 8.77
N TRP A 87 -1.47 6.57 8.55
CA TRP A 87 -0.83 6.62 7.24
C TRP A 87 -0.98 5.31 6.47
N TRP A 88 -0.58 4.17 7.07
CA TRP A 88 -0.73 2.86 6.44
C TRP A 88 -2.18 2.54 6.07
N ARG A 89 -3.13 2.85 6.95
CA ARG A 89 -4.57 2.64 6.69
C ARG A 89 -5.08 3.48 5.53
N LEU A 90 -4.73 4.77 5.51
CA LEU A 90 -5.16 5.67 4.44
C LEU A 90 -4.49 5.35 3.11
N LEU A 91 -3.32 4.72 3.12
CA LEU A 91 -2.66 4.25 1.92
C LEU A 91 -3.24 2.93 1.41
N PHE A 92 -3.65 2.06 2.33
CA PHE A 92 -4.20 0.75 2.03
C PHE A 92 -5.51 0.81 1.22
N PHE A 93 -6.51 1.59 1.67
CA PHE A 93 -7.82 1.59 1.02
C PHE A 93 -7.78 2.06 -0.45
N PRO A 94 -7.16 3.20 -0.79
CA PRO A 94 -7.02 3.62 -2.19
C PRO A 94 -6.24 2.62 -3.02
N SER A 95 -5.15 2.06 -2.46
CA SER A 95 -4.35 1.05 -3.15
C SER A 95 -5.18 -0.20 -3.49
N LEU A 96 -5.99 -0.67 -2.53
CA LEU A 96 -6.88 -1.81 -2.75
C LEU A 96 -7.91 -1.54 -3.84
N ILE A 97 -8.52 -0.35 -3.86
CA ILE A 97 -9.47 0.05 -4.89
C ILE A 97 -8.78 0.07 -6.28
N VAL A 98 -7.62 0.74 -6.38
CA VAL A 98 -6.86 0.82 -7.64
C VAL A 98 -6.46 -0.56 -8.14
N TYR A 99 -6.02 -1.45 -7.24
CA TYR A 99 -5.69 -2.82 -7.57
C TYR A 99 -6.88 -3.60 -8.16
N ILE A 100 -8.06 -3.52 -7.52
CA ILE A 100 -9.28 -4.19 -8.03
C ILE A 100 -9.67 -3.64 -9.40
N VAL A 101 -9.56 -2.32 -9.60
CA VAL A 101 -9.84 -1.69 -10.90
C VAL A 101 -8.86 -2.19 -11.97
N LEU A 102 -7.57 -2.20 -11.69
CA LEU A 102 -6.54 -2.68 -12.62
C LEU A 102 -6.71 -4.15 -13.01
N ILE A 103 -7.12 -5.00 -12.07
CA ILE A 103 -7.52 -6.38 -12.37
C ILE A 103 -8.70 -6.37 -13.32
N SER A 104 -9.78 -5.67 -12.94
CA SER A 104 -11.04 -5.70 -13.68
C SER A 104 -10.87 -5.22 -15.12
N VAL A 105 -10.09 -4.16 -15.33
CA VAL A 105 -9.78 -3.61 -16.66
C VAL A 105 -8.97 -4.60 -17.51
N HIS A 106 -8.11 -5.42 -16.91
CA HIS A 106 -7.34 -6.41 -17.68
C HIS A 106 -8.20 -7.57 -18.21
N PHE A 107 -9.27 -7.91 -17.49
CA PHE A 107 -10.17 -9.02 -17.84
C PHE A 107 -11.32 -8.61 -18.76
N ILE A 108 -11.51 -7.31 -19.00
CA ILE A 108 -12.49 -6.73 -19.93
C ILE A 108 -11.80 -6.47 -21.26
#